data_AF-A0A354CP52-F1
#
_entry.id   AF-A0A354CP52-F1
#
_cell.length_a   1.000
_cell.length_b   1.000
_cell.length_c   1.000
_cell.angle_alpha   90.00
_cell.angle_beta   90.00
_cell.angle_gamma   90.00
#
_symmetry.space_group_name_H-M   'P 1'
#
loop_
_entity.id
_entity.type
_entity.pdbx_description
1 polymer ?
#
loop_
_entity_poly.entity_id
_entity_poly.type
_entity_poly.pdbx_seq_one_letter_code
_entity_poly.pdbx_strand_id
1 'polypeptide(L)'
;MSLKEALDQYTAVKKEREYIAAKVATLERQIDHMEESGYSVKDTVRGGEGNMHHYTIEGFPYGDYSRRKTLLRVRRQQLIDRDEKLAELETQVEHFLSELADSRLRQMIVYRYIENMSWVQVADRMGGNNTADGCRKMVDRFLNNACS
;
A
#
# COMPACT_ATOMS: atom_id res chain seq x y z
N MET A 1 -12.73 -17.85 -9.37
CA MET A 1 -12.74 -16.41 -9.04
C MET A 1 -13.30 -15.69 -10.24
N SER A 2 -14.28 -14.83 -10.04
CA SER A 2 -14.82 -14.00 -11.12
C SER A 2 -13.93 -12.77 -11.38
N LEU A 3 -14.08 -12.14 -12.55
CA LEU A 3 -13.35 -10.90 -12.85
C LEU A 3 -13.62 -9.81 -11.81
N LYS A 4 -14.87 -9.69 -11.34
CA LYS A 4 -15.24 -8.73 -10.30
C LYS A 4 -14.48 -9.00 -9.00
N GLU A 5 -14.46 -10.25 -8.55
CA GLU A 5 -13.71 -10.64 -7.35
C GLU A 5 -12.21 -10.36 -7.50
N ALA A 6 -11.62 -10.66 -8.67
CA ALA A 6 -10.22 -10.41 -8.95
C ALA A 6 -9.88 -8.91 -8.91
N LEU A 7 -10.72 -8.05 -9.50
CA LEU A 7 -10.56 -6.60 -9.46
C LEU A 7 -10.74 -6.03 -8.05
N ASP A 8 -11.74 -6.51 -7.31
CA ASP A 8 -11.98 -6.10 -5.93
C ASP A 8 -10.78 -6.48 -5.04
N GLN A 9 -10.28 -7.71 -5.16
CA GLN A 9 -9.06 -8.16 -4.47
C GLN A 9 -7.84 -7.34 -4.88
N TYR A 10 -7.64 -7.09 -6.18
CA TYR A 10 -6.52 -6.28 -6.67
C TYR A 10 -6.52 -4.89 -6.04
N THR A 11 -7.67 -4.21 -6.02
CA THR A 11 -7.76 -2.87 -5.41
C THR A 11 -7.54 -2.88 -3.90
N ALA A 12 -8.00 -3.92 -3.20
CA ALA A 12 -7.76 -4.08 -1.77
C ALA A 12 -6.27 -4.30 -1.46
N VAL A 13 -5.62 -5.24 -2.16
CA VAL A 13 -4.19 -5.55 -2.00
C VAL A 13 -3.34 -4.33 -2.35
N LYS A 14 -3.71 -3.55 -3.37
CA LYS A 14 -3.00 -2.32 -3.75
C LYS A 14 -3.01 -1.28 -2.62
N LYS A 15 -4.16 -1.10 -1.95
CA LYS A 15 -4.27 -0.22 -0.77
C LYS A 15 -3.47 -0.74 0.42
N GLU A 16 -3.50 -2.05 0.67
CA GLU A 16 -2.69 -2.66 1.74
C GLU A 16 -1.19 -2.44 1.49
N ARG A 17 -0.74 -2.63 0.24
CA ARG A 17 0.62 -2.38 -0.20
C ARG A 17 1.03 -0.92 0.04
N GLU A 18 0.20 0.04 -0.36
CA GLU A 18 0.42 1.48 -0.11
C GLU A 18 0.53 1.80 1.38
N TYR A 19 -0.35 1.22 2.20
CA TYR A 19 -0.33 1.39 3.66
C TYR A 19 0.97 0.84 4.28
N ILE A 20 1.41 -0.35 3.86
CA ILE A 20 2.66 -0.96 4.33
C ILE A 20 3.85 -0.11 3.88
N ALA A 21 3.88 0.34 2.62
CA ALA A 21 4.94 1.20 2.10
C ALA A 21 5.08 2.51 2.91
N ALA A 22 3.97 3.14 3.28
CA ALA A 22 3.99 4.33 4.12
C ALA A 22 4.57 4.05 5.53
N LYS A 23 4.28 2.89 6.10
CA LYS A 23 4.86 2.45 7.39
C LYS A 23 6.35 2.16 7.27
N VAL A 24 6.79 1.51 6.19
CA VAL A 24 8.21 1.27 5.88
C VAL A 24 8.96 2.61 5.81
N ALA A 25 8.47 3.56 5.01
CA ALA A 25 9.09 4.87 4.86
C ALA A 25 9.17 5.65 6.20
N THR A 26 8.16 5.51 7.05
CA THR A 26 8.17 6.15 8.38
C THR A 26 9.23 5.50 9.29
N LEU A 27 9.35 4.16 9.27
CA LEU A 27 10.35 3.44 10.06
C LEU A 27 11.77 3.73 9.58
N GLU A 28 11.98 3.84 8.27
CA GLU A 28 13.27 4.23 7.67
C GLU A 28 13.69 5.60 8.19
N ARG A 29 12.84 6.62 8.07
CA ARG A 29 13.15 7.96 8.62
C ARG A 29 13.46 7.95 10.11
N GLN A 30 12.77 7.11 10.88
CA GLN A 30 13.02 6.98 12.32
C GLN A 30 14.38 6.34 12.60
N ILE A 31 14.79 5.35 11.81
CA ILE A 31 16.10 4.71 11.92
C ILE A 31 17.19 5.67 11.47
N ASP A 32 17.00 6.36 10.34
CA ASP A 32 17.93 7.35 9.80
C ASP A 32 18.20 8.46 10.83
N HIS A 33 17.14 8.98 11.47
CA HIS A 33 17.28 9.98 12.54
C HIS A 33 18.02 9.45 13.78
N MET A 34 17.94 8.15 14.07
CA MET A 34 18.74 7.55 15.13
C MET A 34 20.20 7.40 14.71
N GLU A 35 20.48 7.17 13.43
CA GLU A 35 21.84 7.02 12.89
C GLU A 35 22.54 8.37 12.67
N GLU A 36 21.80 9.47 12.64
CA GLU A 36 22.36 10.83 12.64
C GLU A 36 23.27 11.06 13.86
N SER A 37 24.43 11.66 13.60
CA SER A 37 25.45 11.90 14.62
C SER A 37 24.88 12.73 15.78
N GLY A 38 24.94 12.19 17.00
CA GLY A 38 24.52 12.89 18.22
C GLY A 38 23.15 12.48 18.76
N TYR A 39 22.47 11.48 18.16
CA TYR A 39 21.25 10.94 18.76
C TYR A 39 21.56 10.21 20.08
N SER A 40 21.12 10.78 21.19
CA SER A 40 21.19 10.18 22.53
C SER A 40 19.85 10.35 23.25
N VAL A 41 19.48 9.34 24.04
CA VAL A 41 18.32 9.39 24.93
C VAL A 41 18.84 9.63 26.34
N LYS A 42 18.20 10.56 27.06
CA LYS A 42 18.50 10.87 28.45
C LYS A 42 17.47 10.18 29.34
N ASP A 43 17.95 9.41 30.32
CA ASP A 43 17.11 8.82 31.36
C ASP A 43 17.52 9.37 32.73
N THR A 44 16.54 9.60 33.61
CA THR A 44 16.78 10.12 34.96
C THR A 44 16.51 9.03 35.99
N VAL A 45 17.58 8.53 36.60
CA VAL A 45 17.51 7.52 37.66
C VAL A 45 17.66 8.18 39.04
N ARG A 46 17.02 7.60 40.06
CA ARG A 46 17.16 8.03 41.47
C ARG A 46 17.99 7.01 42.23
N GLY A 47 19.00 7.46 42.96
CA GLY A 47 19.85 6.58 43.78
C GLY A 47 20.63 7.33 44.87
N GLY A 48 21.05 6.60 45.91
CA GLY A 48 21.96 7.10 46.93
C GLY A 48 21.95 6.28 48.21
N GLU A 49 23.13 6.08 48.83
CA GLU A 49 23.26 5.57 50.19
C GLU A 49 22.96 6.70 51.18
N GLY A 50 21.70 6.79 51.64
CA GLY A 50 21.29 7.69 52.72
C GLY A 50 20.61 9.01 52.31
N ASN A 51 20.85 9.55 51.11
CA ASN A 51 20.12 10.69 50.54
C ASN A 51 19.82 10.47 49.04
N MET A 52 18.60 10.81 48.61
CA MET A 52 18.14 10.53 47.24
C MET A 52 18.63 11.59 46.26
N HIS A 53 19.59 11.22 45.40
CA HIS A 53 20.10 12.09 44.33
C HIS A 53 19.57 11.63 42.96
N HIS A 54 19.40 12.59 42.06
CA HIS A 54 19.01 12.34 40.67
C HIS A 54 20.26 12.26 39.79
N TYR A 55 20.39 11.20 39.00
CA TYR A 55 21.46 11.04 38.01
C TYR A 55 20.84 11.00 36.61
N THR A 56 21.42 11.76 35.67
CA THR A 56 21.04 11.70 34.25
C THR A 56 22.04 10.82 33.52
N ILE A 57 21.55 9.75 32.90
CA ILE A 57 22.35 8.85 32.06
C ILE A 57 21.98 9.17 30.61
N GLU A 58 22.99 9.46 29.78
CA GLU A 58 22.82 9.72 28.35
C GLU A 58 23.44 8.59 27.54
N GLY A 59 22.72 8.05 26.55
CA GLY A 59 23.25 6.96 25.73
C GLY A 59 22.42 6.67 24.49
N PHE A 60 22.98 5.88 23.58
CA PHE A 60 22.28 5.42 22.39
C PHE A 60 21.29 4.29 22.74
N PRO A 61 20.01 4.37 22.36
CA PRO A 61 19.01 3.36 22.72
C PRO A 61 19.07 2.14 21.79
N TYR A 62 20.10 1.31 21.97
CA TYR A 62 20.35 0.10 21.16
C TYR A 62 19.15 -0.86 21.09
N GLY A 63 18.39 -1.00 22.17
CA GLY A 63 17.21 -1.87 22.23
C GLY A 63 16.10 -1.43 21.28
N ASP A 64 15.75 -0.14 21.28
CA ASP A 64 14.73 0.41 20.38
C ASP A 64 15.20 0.44 18.94
N TYR A 65 16.47 0.79 18.71
CA TYR A 65 17.08 0.75 17.39
C TYR A 65 17.02 -0.66 16.78
N SER A 66 17.43 -1.69 17.52
CA SER A 66 17.40 -3.09 17.08
C SER A 66 15.97 -3.57 16.78
N ARG A 67 15.01 -3.22 17.66
CA ARG A 67 13.59 -3.52 17.45
C ARG A 67 13.06 -2.90 16.16
N ARG A 68 13.37 -1.63 15.90
CA ARG A 68 12.97 -0.91 14.68
C ARG A 68 13.56 -1.53 13.43
N LYS A 69 14.85 -1.90 13.43
CA LYS A 69 15.47 -2.59 12.28
C LYS A 69 14.86 -3.95 12.00
N THR A 70 14.58 -4.73 13.05
CA THR A 70 13.88 -6.03 12.91
C THR A 70 12.49 -5.82 12.32
N LEU A 71 11.72 -4.86 12.85
CA LEU A 71 10.40 -4.54 12.33
C LEU A 71 10.45 -4.07 10.86
N LEU A 72 11.41 -3.22 10.51
CA LEU A 72 11.61 -2.75 9.13
C LEU A 72 11.83 -3.93 8.18
N ARG A 73 12.67 -4.90 8.55
CA ARG A 73 12.90 -6.12 7.74
C ARG A 73 11.61 -6.90 7.52
N VAL A 74 10.82 -7.12 8.57
CA VAL A 74 9.52 -7.82 8.46
C VAL A 74 8.56 -7.06 7.55
N ARG A 75 8.47 -5.73 7.68
CA ARG A 75 7.59 -4.91 6.85
C ARG A 75 8.01 -4.88 5.38
N ARG A 76 9.31 -4.86 5.09
CA ARG A 76 9.83 -4.98 3.72
C ARG A 76 9.49 -6.34 3.11
N GLN A 77 9.59 -7.43 3.89
CA GLN A 77 9.14 -8.73 3.40
C GLN A 77 7.64 -8.75 3.10
N GLN A 78 6.81 -8.21 4.00
CA GLN A 78 5.37 -8.08 3.74
C GLN A 78 5.07 -7.30 2.47
N LEU A 79 5.86 -6.25 2.18
CA LEU A 79 5.70 -5.45 0.97
C LEU A 79 6.00 -6.29 -0.29
N ILE A 80 7.07 -7.08 -0.28
CA ILE A 80 7.41 -8.01 -1.36
C ILE A 80 6.27 -9.02 -1.56
N ASP A 81 5.77 -9.64 -0.48
CA ASP A 81 4.67 -10.61 -0.56
C ASP A 81 3.37 -9.97 -1.11
N ARG A 82 3.16 -8.66 -0.93
CA ARG A 82 2.02 -7.94 -1.54
C ARG A 82 2.28 -7.60 -2.99
N ASP A 83 3.50 -7.20 -3.35
CA ASP A 83 3.87 -6.91 -4.74
C ASP A 83 3.77 -8.19 -5.61
N GLU A 84 4.22 -9.34 -5.09
CA GLU A 84 4.03 -10.65 -5.74
C GLU A 84 2.54 -10.97 -5.92
N LYS A 85 1.72 -10.75 -4.88
CA LYS A 85 0.28 -11.00 -4.97
C LYS A 85 -0.42 -10.10 -5.98
N LEU A 86 0.02 -8.85 -6.10
CA LEU A 86 -0.50 -7.93 -7.12
C LEU A 86 -0.16 -8.41 -8.52
N ALA A 87 1.07 -8.89 -8.75
CA ALA A 87 1.47 -9.42 -10.06
C ALA A 87 0.66 -10.66 -10.47
N GLU A 88 0.36 -11.55 -9.52
CA GLU A 88 -0.54 -12.70 -9.77
C GLU A 88 -1.94 -12.24 -10.17
N LEU A 89 -2.51 -11.29 -9.42
CA LEU A 89 -3.87 -10.77 -9.69
C LEU A 89 -3.92 -9.99 -11.00
N GLU A 90 -2.88 -9.23 -11.34
CA GLU A 90 -2.75 -8.52 -12.59
C GLU A 90 -2.74 -9.49 -13.77
N THR A 91 -1.93 -10.56 -13.69
CA THR A 91 -1.89 -11.62 -14.71
C THR A 91 -3.27 -12.27 -14.90
N GLN A 92 -3.99 -12.52 -13.81
CA GLN A 92 -5.35 -13.08 -13.88
C GLN A 92 -6.33 -12.11 -14.56
N VAL A 93 -6.29 -10.84 -14.17
CA VAL A 93 -7.13 -9.79 -14.78
C VAL A 93 -6.80 -9.64 -16.26
N GLU A 94 -5.53 -9.61 -16.65
CA GLU A 94 -5.11 -9.56 -18.05
C GLU A 94 -5.64 -10.74 -18.86
N HIS A 95 -5.58 -11.96 -18.30
CA HIS A 95 -6.13 -13.15 -18.95
C HIS A 95 -7.64 -12.99 -19.20
N PHE A 96 -8.43 -12.63 -18.18
CA PHE A 96 -9.87 -12.39 -18.34
C PHE A 96 -10.17 -11.27 -19.33
N LEU A 97 -9.38 -10.19 -19.27
CA LEU A 97 -9.52 -9.09 -20.19
C LEU A 97 -9.20 -9.51 -21.61
N SER A 98 -8.27 -10.45 -21.85
CA SER A 98 -7.92 -10.95 -23.18
C SER A 98 -9.09 -11.69 -23.86
N GLU A 99 -9.87 -12.44 -23.08
CA GLU A 99 -11.04 -13.20 -23.54
C GLU A 99 -12.27 -12.31 -23.87
N LEU A 100 -12.28 -11.09 -23.32
CA LEU A 100 -13.38 -10.14 -23.51
C LEU A 100 -13.41 -9.65 -24.97
N ALA A 101 -14.55 -9.70 -25.65
CA ALA A 101 -14.65 -9.28 -27.06
C ALA A 101 -14.69 -7.75 -27.24
N ASP A 102 -15.39 -7.03 -26.36
CA ASP A 102 -15.56 -5.57 -26.43
C ASP A 102 -14.28 -4.81 -26.02
N SER A 103 -13.59 -4.24 -27.01
CA SER A 103 -12.36 -3.47 -26.79
C SER A 103 -12.56 -2.22 -25.93
N ARG A 104 -13.71 -1.53 -26.03
CA ARG A 104 -13.98 -0.33 -25.22
C ARG A 104 -14.13 -0.69 -23.75
N LEU A 105 -14.88 -1.75 -23.47
CA LEU A 105 -15.10 -2.21 -22.11
C LEU A 105 -13.77 -2.64 -21.45
N ARG A 106 -12.92 -3.35 -22.21
CA ARG A 106 -11.57 -3.72 -21.76
C ARG A 106 -10.75 -2.49 -21.37
N GLN A 107 -10.73 -1.46 -22.21
CA GLN A 107 -10.03 -0.20 -21.94
C GLN A 107 -10.57 0.51 -20.70
N MET A 108 -11.90 0.60 -20.55
CA MET A 108 -12.51 1.22 -19.37
C MET A 108 -12.11 0.50 -18.06
N ILE A 109 -12.04 -0.84 -18.07
CA ILE A 109 -11.62 -1.62 -16.91
C ILE A 109 -10.14 -1.37 -16.59
N VAL A 110 -9.25 -1.41 -17.60
CA VAL A 110 -7.82 -1.12 -17.41
C VAL A 110 -7.61 0.27 -16.83
N TYR A 111 -8.22 1.30 -17.42
CA TYR A 111 -8.10 2.68 -16.94
C TYR A 111 -8.60 2.82 -15.50
N ARG A 112 -9.73 2.20 -15.18
CA ARG A 112 -10.34 2.34 -13.86
C ARG A 112 -9.56 1.62 -12.77
N TYR A 113 -9.20 0.35 -12.99
CA TYR A 113 -8.73 -0.53 -11.93
C TYR A 113 -7.21 -0.69 -11.90
N ILE A 114 -6.56 -0.72 -13.06
CA ILE A 114 -5.10 -0.87 -13.17
C ILE A 114 -4.44 0.51 -13.07
N GLU A 115 -4.84 1.45 -13.94
CA GLU A 115 -4.31 2.82 -13.96
C GLU A 115 -4.89 3.73 -12.86
N ASN A 116 -5.84 3.23 -12.05
CA ASN A 116 -6.45 3.93 -10.92
C ASN A 116 -7.10 5.29 -11.26
N MET A 117 -7.63 5.44 -12.47
CA MET A 117 -8.28 6.68 -12.90
C MET A 117 -9.66 6.84 -12.26
N SER A 118 -10.04 8.09 -11.99
CA SER A 118 -11.44 8.43 -11.70
C SER A 118 -12.32 8.21 -12.93
N TRP A 119 -13.62 7.98 -12.74
CA TRP A 119 -14.56 7.83 -13.86
C TRP A 119 -14.61 9.05 -14.78
N VAL A 120 -14.31 10.25 -14.26
CA VAL A 120 -14.18 11.47 -15.06
C VAL A 120 -12.98 11.37 -16.00
N GLN A 121 -11.81 10.97 -15.50
CA GLN A 121 -10.61 10.75 -16.31
C GLN A 121 -10.80 9.60 -17.30
N VAL A 122 -11.50 8.52 -16.91
CA VAL A 122 -11.85 7.43 -17.83
C VAL A 122 -12.70 7.96 -18.97
N ALA A 123 -13.76 8.73 -18.69
CA ALA A 123 -14.62 9.28 -19.73
C ALA A 123 -13.88 10.23 -20.68
N ASP A 124 -13.04 11.11 -20.12
CA ASP A 124 -12.18 12.02 -20.89
C ASP A 124 -11.22 11.26 -21.81
N ARG A 125 -10.52 10.24 -21.28
CA ARG A 125 -9.57 9.43 -22.04
C ARG A 125 -10.23 8.53 -23.09
N MET A 126 -11.44 8.02 -22.82
CA MET A 126 -12.23 7.29 -23.81
C MET A 126 -12.72 8.18 -24.96
N GLY A 127 -12.74 9.50 -24.74
CA GLY A 127 -13.14 10.51 -25.72
C GLY A 127 -14.62 10.41 -26.15
N GLY A 128 -15.03 11.37 -27.00
CA GLY A 128 -16.40 11.48 -27.49
C GLY A 128 -17.41 11.92 -26.43
N ASN A 129 -18.71 11.74 -26.69
CA ASN A 129 -19.80 12.11 -25.77
C ASN A 129 -19.98 11.12 -24.61
N ASN A 130 -18.88 10.50 -24.13
CA ASN A 130 -18.93 9.60 -22.98
C ASN A 130 -19.04 10.41 -21.69
N THR A 131 -19.92 9.97 -20.79
CA THR A 131 -20.05 10.55 -19.46
C THR A 131 -19.48 9.60 -18.42
N ALA A 132 -18.94 10.15 -17.32
CA ALA A 132 -18.38 9.36 -16.23
C ALA A 132 -19.38 8.31 -15.68
N ASP A 133 -20.65 8.70 -15.50
CA ASP A 133 -21.69 7.80 -15.03
C ASP A 133 -22.09 6.75 -16.08
N GLY A 134 -22.05 7.10 -17.38
CA GLY A 134 -22.26 6.15 -18.47
C GLY A 134 -21.18 5.07 -18.51
N CYS A 135 -19.91 5.45 -18.44
CA CYS A 135 -18.77 4.52 -18.36
C CYS A 135 -18.89 3.60 -17.13
N ARG A 136 -19.16 4.17 -15.96
CA ARG A 136 -19.34 3.40 -14.71
C ARG A 136 -20.46 2.37 -14.85
N LYS A 137 -21.64 2.79 -15.29
CA LYS A 137 -22.81 1.89 -15.45
C LYS A 137 -22.55 0.77 -16.45
N MET A 138 -21.82 1.05 -17.53
CA MET A 138 -21.46 0.04 -18.52
C MET A 138 -20.59 -1.05 -17.90
N VAL A 139 -19.54 -0.65 -17.16
CA VAL A 139 -18.65 -1.58 -16.45
C VAL A 139 -19.39 -2.33 -15.34
N ASP A 140 -20.16 -1.63 -14.51
CA ASP A 140 -20.92 -2.24 -13.41
C ASP A 140 -21.91 -3.30 -13.93
N ARG A 141 -22.62 -3.03 -15.02
CA ARG A 141 -23.54 -4.01 -15.64
C ARG A 141 -22.79 -5.25 -16.13
N PHE A 142 -21.64 -5.06 -16.77
CA PHE A 142 -20.84 -6.17 -17.24
C PHE A 142 -20.33 -7.02 -16.07
N LEU A 143 -19.74 -6.40 -15.05
CA LEU A 143 -19.19 -7.11 -13.89
C LEU A 143 -20.28 -7.85 -13.09
N ASN A 144 -21.50 -7.32 -13.03
CA ASN A 144 -22.61 -8.00 -12.35
C ASN A 144 -23.20 -9.16 -13.19
N ASN A 145 -23.30 -9.00 -14.51
CA ASN A 145 -23.84 -10.04 -15.39
C ASN A 145 -22.85 -11.18 -15.65
N ALA A 146 -21.55 -10.89 -15.74
CA ALA A 146 -20.51 -11.89 -15.95
C ALA A 146 -20.24 -12.77 -14.70
N CYS A 147 -20.84 -12.41 -13.55
CA CYS A 147 -20.76 -13.16 -12.29
C CYS A 147 -22.09 -13.85 -11.93
N SER A 148 -23.05 -13.90 -12.86
CA SER A 148 -24.34 -14.59 -12.69
C SER A 148 -24.27 -16.05 -13.14
#